data_AF-A0A0C9RAW2-F1
#
_entry.id   AF-A0A0C9RAW2-F1
#
_cell.length_a   1.000
_cell.length_b   1.000
_cell.length_c   1.000
_cell.angle_alpha   90.00
_cell.angle_beta   90.00
_cell.angle_gamma   90.00
#
_symmetry.space_group_name_H-M   'P 1'
#
loop_
_entity.id
_entity.type
_entity.pdbx_description
1 polymer ?
#
loop_
_entity_poly.entity_id
_entity_poly.type
_entity_poly.pdbx_seq_one_letter_code
_entity_poly.pdbx_strand_id
1 'polypeptide(L)'
;MILLFSTELNFSSDEGEVLIDFSSMVIKYSWSPCLRTAGEGGQLSEFIDGLGPGQLVGRQVLGASSLGDIQLSLKYKNGLLEVEVVRARGLQIKPGFKVHPAPYVKVYLVNGKKCIEKAKTTAARKTLAPLYQQTLVFRENFQGCYLQVTVWGDHGRIEGKKVFMGVAQIALDLLNLSEVDAIGWYKLFGSTHLVSGTPSLALSRRSSAASLDSLKL
;
A
#
# COMPACT_ATOMS: atom_id res chain seq x y z
N MET A 1 17.20 -2.82 8.25
CA MET A 1 16.40 -3.05 9.46
C MET A 1 14.95 -3.23 9.04
N ILE A 2 14.40 -4.45 9.13
CA ILE A 2 13.02 -4.75 8.72
C ILE A 2 12.17 -4.94 9.97
N LEU A 3 11.04 -4.23 10.05
CA LEU A 3 10.07 -4.37 11.13
C LEU A 3 8.90 -5.26 10.68
N LEU A 4 8.67 -6.33 11.43
CA LEU A 4 7.55 -7.26 11.25
C LEU A 4 6.48 -6.91 12.29
N PHE A 5 5.31 -6.46 11.86
CA PHE A 5 4.22 -6.07 12.76
C PHE A 5 3.13 -7.17 12.85
N SER A 6 2.42 -7.20 13.97
CA SER A 6 1.30 -8.12 14.24
C SER A 6 0.27 -7.43 15.14
N THR A 7 -0.88 -7.00 14.59
CA THR A 7 -2.15 -6.74 15.33
C THR A 7 -3.33 -6.54 14.37
N GLU A 8 -4.56 -6.73 14.88
CA GLU A 8 -5.85 -6.72 14.17
C GLU A 8 -6.39 -5.32 13.86
N LEU A 9 -7.07 -5.14 12.71
CA LEU A 9 -7.61 -3.86 12.24
C LEU A 9 -9.03 -3.98 11.64
N ASN A 10 -9.86 -2.97 11.89
CA ASN A 10 -11.23 -2.85 11.37
C ASN A 10 -11.29 -1.93 10.14
N PHE A 11 -12.16 -2.29 9.18
CA PHE A 11 -12.49 -1.50 7.99
C PHE A 11 -13.55 -0.44 8.32
N SER A 12 -13.35 0.81 7.92
CA SER A 12 -14.43 1.80 7.79
C SER A 12 -14.51 2.23 6.34
N SER A 13 -15.69 2.05 5.75
CA SER A 13 -15.97 2.34 4.36
C SER A 13 -16.74 3.65 4.29
N ASP A 14 -16.03 4.76 4.10
CA ASP A 14 -16.62 5.99 3.61
C ASP A 14 -15.76 6.48 2.42
N GLU A 15 -16.37 6.58 1.25
CA GLU A 15 -15.81 7.22 0.05
C GLU A 15 -14.55 6.58 -0.58
N GLY A 16 -14.42 5.26 -0.60
CA GLY A 16 -13.43 4.57 -1.47
C GLY A 16 -11.96 4.89 -1.17
N GLU A 17 -11.66 5.35 0.05
CA GLU A 17 -10.33 5.62 0.55
C GLU A 17 -9.92 4.51 1.53
N VAL A 18 -8.97 3.65 1.14
CA VAL A 18 -8.41 2.66 2.07
C VAL A 18 -7.36 3.36 2.93
N LEU A 19 -7.73 3.74 4.15
CA LEU A 19 -6.80 4.23 5.16
C LEU A 19 -6.61 3.19 6.25
N ILE A 20 -5.34 2.90 6.55
CA ILE A 20 -4.94 1.82 7.44
C ILE A 20 -4.64 2.40 8.83
N ASP A 21 -5.20 1.75 9.84
CA ASP A 21 -5.11 2.10 11.25
C ASP A 21 -3.84 1.52 11.89
N PHE A 22 -3.04 2.35 12.57
CA PHE A 22 -1.88 1.89 13.36
C PHE A 22 -1.87 2.36 14.82
N SER A 23 -3.00 2.75 15.43
CA SER A 23 -2.91 3.35 16.79
C SER A 23 -2.54 2.37 17.93
N SER A 24 -2.30 1.09 17.64
CA SER A 24 -1.77 0.11 18.60
C SER A 24 -0.25 -0.14 18.46
N MET A 25 0.45 0.67 17.64
CA MET A 25 1.88 0.51 17.34
C MET A 25 2.78 0.76 18.57
N VAL A 26 3.00 -0.30 19.37
CA VAL A 26 4.15 -0.36 20.27
C VAL A 26 5.36 -0.70 19.40
N ILE A 27 6.25 0.28 19.19
CA ILE A 27 7.52 0.10 18.48
C ILE A 27 8.42 -0.82 19.33
N LYS A 28 8.25 -2.13 19.20
CA LYS A 28 9.25 -3.11 19.66
C LYS A 28 10.18 -3.41 18.50
N TYR A 29 11.35 -2.78 18.51
CA TYR A 29 12.49 -3.13 17.67
C TYR A 29 12.98 -4.54 18.04
N SER A 30 12.33 -5.60 17.57
CA SER A 30 12.78 -6.97 17.80
C SER A 30 12.91 -7.72 16.49
N TRP A 31 14.16 -7.86 16.04
CA TRP A 31 14.54 -9.01 15.21
C TRP A 31 14.54 -10.24 16.13
N SER A 32 13.63 -11.18 15.89
CA SER A 32 13.59 -12.46 16.60
C SER A 32 13.80 -13.60 15.59
N PRO A 33 15.03 -14.14 15.47
CA PRO A 33 15.30 -15.30 14.64
C PRO A 33 15.03 -16.55 15.48
N CYS A 34 13.79 -16.98 15.59
CA CYS A 34 13.47 -18.28 16.19
C CYS A 34 12.25 -18.89 15.48
N LEU A 35 12.49 -19.53 14.34
CA LEU A 35 11.80 -20.77 14.01
C LEU A 35 12.75 -21.62 13.16
N ARG A 36 13.08 -22.81 13.67
CA ARG A 36 13.87 -23.81 12.96
C ARG A 36 13.01 -24.42 11.86
N THR A 37 13.25 -24.02 10.61
CA THR A 37 12.93 -24.86 9.44
C THR A 37 14.21 -25.01 8.62
N ALA A 38 14.82 -26.18 8.74
CA ALA A 38 15.93 -26.58 7.90
C ALA A 38 15.44 -26.70 6.46
N GLY A 39 15.95 -25.85 5.56
CA GLY A 39 15.73 -25.98 4.10
C GLY A 39 15.31 -24.71 3.36
N GLU A 40 14.84 -23.66 4.04
CA GLU A 40 14.13 -22.52 3.39
C GLU A 40 14.83 -21.15 3.53
N GLY A 41 16.06 -21.13 4.04
CA GLY A 41 16.78 -19.89 4.37
C GLY A 41 17.06 -18.95 3.18
N GLY A 42 17.11 -19.47 1.95
CA GLY A 42 17.41 -18.67 0.75
C GLY A 42 16.24 -17.84 0.21
N GLN A 43 15.00 -18.36 0.28
CA GLN A 43 13.83 -17.63 -0.22
C GLN A 43 13.48 -16.42 0.65
N LEU A 44 13.70 -16.53 1.96
CA LEU A 44 13.46 -15.43 2.89
C LEU A 44 14.50 -14.31 2.74
N SER A 45 15.78 -14.65 2.57
CA SER A 45 16.84 -13.66 2.37
C SER A 45 16.64 -12.90 1.06
N GLU A 46 16.34 -13.60 -0.04
CA GLU A 46 16.08 -12.96 -1.34
C GLU A 46 14.84 -12.04 -1.30
N PHE A 47 13.82 -12.42 -0.54
CA PHE A 47 12.66 -11.57 -0.32
C PHE A 47 13.03 -10.25 0.38
N ILE A 48 13.80 -10.37 1.47
CA ILE A 48 14.29 -9.29 2.34
C ILE A 48 15.21 -8.34 1.58
N ASP A 49 16.16 -8.88 0.81
CA ASP A 49 17.16 -8.11 0.06
C ASP A 49 16.53 -7.28 -1.06
N GLY A 50 15.30 -7.63 -1.49
CA GLY A 50 14.55 -6.91 -2.50
C GLY A 50 13.62 -5.80 -1.98
N LEU A 51 13.58 -5.52 -0.67
CA LEU A 51 12.72 -4.47 -0.11
C LEU A 51 13.38 -3.08 -0.15
N GLY A 52 12.55 -2.06 -0.37
CA GLY A 52 13.00 -0.68 -0.40
C GLY A 52 13.39 -0.14 0.98
N PRO A 53 14.17 0.96 1.04
CA PRO A 53 14.54 1.62 2.29
C PRO A 53 13.32 1.96 3.15
N GLY A 54 13.29 1.53 4.41
CA GLY A 54 12.17 1.80 5.33
C GLY A 54 10.85 1.13 4.95
N GLN A 55 10.85 0.19 3.98
CA GLN A 55 9.63 -0.49 3.56
C GLN A 55 9.07 -1.39 4.67
N LEU A 56 7.79 -1.22 4.96
CA LEU A 56 7.05 -2.01 5.95
C LEU A 56 6.37 -3.20 5.27
N VAL A 57 6.52 -4.38 5.86
CA VAL A 57 5.94 -5.62 5.35
C VAL A 57 5.45 -6.48 6.52
N GLY A 58 4.22 -6.99 6.43
CA GLY A 58 3.67 -7.92 7.42
C GLY A 58 4.27 -9.32 7.33
N ARG A 59 4.21 -10.10 8.41
CA ARG A 59 4.70 -11.49 8.40
C ARG A 59 3.97 -12.36 7.38
N GLN A 60 2.68 -12.13 7.19
CA GLN A 60 1.85 -12.85 6.23
C GLN A 60 2.21 -12.62 4.75
N VAL A 61 3.10 -11.67 4.47
CA VAL A 61 3.57 -11.35 3.10
C VAL A 61 4.86 -12.08 2.76
N LEU A 62 5.52 -12.68 3.77
CA LEU A 62 6.70 -13.50 3.54
C LEU A 62 6.28 -14.70 2.68
N GLY A 63 6.64 -14.69 1.40
CA GLY A 63 6.24 -15.68 0.39
C GLY A 63 5.10 -15.24 -0.55
N ALA A 64 4.50 -14.07 -0.36
CA ALA A 64 3.52 -13.53 -1.31
C ALA A 64 4.20 -12.94 -2.55
N SER A 65 3.64 -13.21 -3.72
CA SER A 65 4.10 -12.62 -4.98
C SER A 65 3.86 -11.10 -4.99
N SER A 66 4.88 -10.33 -5.33
CA SER A 66 4.75 -8.90 -5.56
C SER A 66 3.84 -8.61 -6.76
N LEU A 67 3.03 -7.57 -6.68
CA LEU A 67 2.16 -7.07 -7.76
C LEU A 67 2.88 -6.11 -8.71
N GLY A 68 4.20 -5.98 -8.56
CA GLY A 68 5.09 -5.08 -9.30
C GLY A 68 6.04 -4.35 -8.36
N ASP A 69 6.86 -3.46 -8.90
CA ASP A 69 7.72 -2.57 -8.14
C ASP A 69 7.45 -1.11 -8.52
N ILE A 70 7.63 -0.21 -7.56
CA ILE A 70 7.62 1.24 -7.79
C ILE A 70 8.96 1.86 -7.36
N GLN A 71 9.52 2.71 -8.21
CA GLN A 71 10.72 3.47 -7.89
C GLN A 71 10.33 4.84 -7.34
N LEU A 72 10.83 5.16 -6.16
CA LEU A 72 10.60 6.43 -5.48
C LEU A 72 11.92 7.08 -5.10
N SER A 73 11.88 8.40 -5.01
CA SER A 73 12.94 9.25 -4.44
C SER A 73 12.28 10.13 -3.38
N LEU A 74 12.67 9.94 -2.13
CA LEU A 74 12.14 10.64 -0.95
C LEU A 74 13.20 11.62 -0.46
N LYS A 75 12.83 12.89 -0.31
CA LYS A 75 13.74 13.96 0.08
C LYS A 75 13.07 14.87 1.08
N TYR A 76 13.83 15.37 2.06
CA TYR A 76 13.36 16.45 2.91
C TYR A 76 14.18 17.71 2.65
N LYS A 77 13.54 18.72 2.06
CA LYS A 77 14.22 19.95 1.64
C LYS A 77 13.36 21.17 1.96
N ASN A 78 13.98 22.21 2.51
CA ASN A 78 13.31 23.48 2.81
C ASN A 78 12.03 23.33 3.67
N GLY A 79 12.04 22.37 4.60
CA GLY A 79 10.88 22.10 5.47
C GLY A 79 9.78 21.26 4.82
N LEU A 80 9.98 20.78 3.59
CA LEU A 80 8.98 20.04 2.81
C LEU A 80 9.44 18.61 2.52
N LEU A 81 8.51 17.66 2.66
CA LEU A 81 8.73 16.29 2.21
C LEU A 81 8.38 16.19 0.72
N GLU A 82 9.38 15.92 -0.10
CA GLU A 82 9.23 15.68 -1.53
C GLU A 82 9.25 14.18 -1.81
N VAL A 83 8.18 13.69 -2.43
CA VAL A 83 8.04 12.31 -2.88
C VAL A 83 8.00 12.32 -4.40
N GLU A 84 9.14 12.03 -5.02
CA GLU A 84 9.22 11.83 -6.45
C GLU A 84 8.79 10.40 -6.81
N VAL A 85 7.68 10.31 -7.55
CA VAL A 85 7.26 9.08 -8.19
C VAL A 85 7.97 8.97 -9.53
N VAL A 86 8.98 8.11 -9.62
CA VAL A 86 9.82 8.00 -10.83
C VAL A 86 9.13 7.14 -11.88
N ARG A 87 8.89 5.87 -11.57
CA ARG A 87 8.29 4.87 -12.48
C ARG A 87 7.77 3.66 -11.71
N ALA A 88 6.98 2.82 -12.37
CA ALA A 88 6.68 1.47 -11.90
C ALA A 88 7.02 0.43 -12.98
N ARG A 89 7.19 -0.83 -12.58
CA ARG A 89 7.45 -1.95 -13.48
C ARG A 89 6.77 -3.23 -13.01
N GLY A 90 6.54 -4.15 -13.94
CA GLY A 90 6.01 -5.47 -13.62
C GLY A 90 4.60 -5.44 -13.01
N LEU A 91 3.83 -4.36 -13.24
CA LEU A 91 2.47 -4.24 -12.72
C LEU A 91 1.61 -5.38 -13.29
N GLN A 92 0.78 -5.99 -12.44
CA GLN A 92 -0.08 -7.09 -12.85
C GLN A 92 -1.48 -6.59 -13.23
N ILE A 93 -2.06 -7.18 -14.29
CA ILE A 93 -3.47 -6.98 -14.62
C ILE A 93 -4.29 -7.98 -13.82
N LYS A 94 -5.43 -7.55 -13.27
CA LYS A 94 -6.40 -8.50 -12.72
C LYS A 94 -6.89 -9.44 -13.83
N PRO A 95 -7.02 -10.75 -13.55
CA PRO A 95 -7.62 -11.68 -14.51
C PRO A 95 -9.00 -11.19 -14.98
N GLY A 96 -9.27 -11.32 -16.27
CA GLY A 96 -10.54 -10.94 -16.89
C GLY A 96 -10.56 -9.57 -17.59
N PHE A 97 -9.57 -8.71 -17.38
CA PHE A 97 -9.46 -7.44 -18.12
C PHE A 97 -8.64 -7.64 -19.40
N LYS A 98 -9.22 -7.28 -20.56
CA LYS A 98 -8.57 -7.42 -21.88
C LYS A 98 -7.69 -6.23 -22.27
N VAL A 99 -7.85 -5.10 -21.59
CA VAL A 99 -7.17 -3.84 -21.91
C VAL A 99 -6.35 -3.39 -20.72
N HIS A 100 -5.14 -2.88 -20.94
CA HIS A 100 -4.35 -2.30 -19.86
C HIS A 100 -5.04 -1.06 -19.26
N PRO A 101 -5.08 -0.93 -17.93
CA PRO A 101 -5.49 0.32 -17.31
C PRO A 101 -4.47 1.43 -17.56
N ALA A 102 -4.89 2.69 -17.43
CA ALA A 102 -4.02 3.85 -17.29
C ALA A 102 -3.63 4.00 -15.80
N PRO A 103 -2.39 3.67 -15.41
CA PRO A 103 -2.02 3.65 -14.00
C PRO A 103 -1.69 5.06 -13.50
N TYR A 104 -2.09 5.36 -12.28
CA TYR A 104 -1.67 6.54 -11.51
C TYR A 104 -1.32 6.12 -10.08
N VAL A 105 -0.51 6.93 -9.41
CA VAL A 105 -0.05 6.65 -8.06
C VAL A 105 -0.68 7.64 -7.10
N LYS A 106 -1.17 7.15 -5.98
CA LYS A 106 -1.68 7.96 -4.88
C LYS A 106 -0.81 7.73 -3.66
N VAL A 107 -0.32 8.81 -3.08
CA VAL A 107 0.55 8.81 -1.92
C VAL A 107 -0.20 9.47 -0.77
N TYR A 108 -0.33 8.75 0.33
CA TYR A 108 -0.94 9.21 1.57
C TYR A 108 0.15 9.35 2.61
N LEU A 109 0.22 10.51 3.27
CA LEU A 109 0.98 10.70 4.48
C LEU A 109 0.06 10.39 5.65
N VAL A 110 0.44 9.39 6.45
CA VAL A 110 -0.42 8.84 7.50
C VAL A 110 0.29 8.87 8.84
N ASN A 111 -0.40 9.38 9.86
CA ASN A 111 0.02 9.34 11.26
C ASN A 111 -0.98 8.50 12.06
N GLY A 112 -0.54 7.35 12.56
CA GLY A 112 -1.42 6.38 13.20
C GLY A 112 -2.54 5.91 12.26
N LYS A 113 -3.79 6.32 12.52
CA LYS A 113 -4.97 6.01 11.68
C LYS A 113 -5.36 7.13 10.73
N LYS A 114 -4.75 8.31 10.86
CA LYS A 114 -5.22 9.53 10.21
C LYS A 114 -4.38 9.80 8.96
N CYS A 115 -5.04 9.86 7.81
CA CYS A 115 -4.48 10.56 6.65
C CYS A 115 -4.37 12.03 7.00
N ILE A 116 -3.16 12.55 7.08
CA ILE A 116 -2.95 13.98 7.35
C ILE A 116 -2.83 14.76 6.04
N GLU A 117 -2.25 14.15 4.99
CA GLU A 117 -2.17 14.75 3.67
C GLU A 117 -2.14 13.66 2.59
N LYS A 118 -2.64 13.96 1.38
CA LYS A 118 -2.61 13.02 0.26
C LYS A 118 -2.39 13.76 -1.06
N ALA A 119 -1.59 13.16 -1.93
CA ALA A 119 -1.32 13.66 -3.27
C ALA A 119 -1.37 12.51 -4.28
N LYS A 120 -1.47 12.83 -5.57
CA LYS A 120 -1.48 11.82 -6.63
C LYS A 120 -0.77 12.32 -7.87
N THR A 121 -0.26 11.37 -8.65
CA THR A 121 0.28 11.66 -9.97
C THR A 121 -0.84 11.90 -10.98
N THR A 122 -0.48 12.42 -12.15
CA THR A 122 -1.30 12.26 -13.35
C THR A 122 -1.35 10.78 -13.75
N ALA A 123 -2.40 10.39 -14.47
CA ALA A 123 -2.48 9.06 -15.03
C ALA A 123 -1.51 8.94 -16.21
N ALA A 124 -0.72 7.87 -16.22
CA ALA A 124 0.13 7.53 -17.34
C ALA A 124 -0.70 6.95 -18.50
N ARG A 125 -0.04 6.76 -19.64
CA ARG A 125 -0.61 5.97 -20.76
C ARG A 125 -0.97 4.55 -20.29
N LYS A 126 -1.85 3.86 -21.01
CA LYS A 126 -2.21 2.47 -20.71
C LYS A 126 -0.99 1.55 -20.86
N THR A 127 -0.33 1.21 -19.74
CA THR A 127 0.90 0.41 -19.69
C THR A 127 1.08 -0.23 -18.31
N LEU A 128 1.84 -1.34 -18.25
CA LEU A 128 2.24 -2.00 -17.00
C LEU A 128 3.65 -1.59 -16.52
N ALA A 129 4.29 -0.70 -17.26
CA ALA A 129 5.58 -0.09 -16.90
C ALA A 129 5.53 1.44 -17.11
N PRO A 130 4.76 2.17 -16.28
CA PRO A 130 4.60 3.61 -16.43
C PRO A 130 5.84 4.38 -15.98
N LEU A 131 6.15 5.46 -16.69
CA LEU A 131 7.12 6.50 -16.32
C LEU A 131 6.33 7.74 -15.89
N TYR A 132 6.59 8.23 -14.68
CA TYR A 132 5.88 9.38 -14.10
C TYR A 132 6.76 10.61 -14.00
N GLN A 133 7.93 10.48 -13.36
CA GLN A 133 8.87 11.58 -13.08
C GLN A 133 8.16 12.80 -12.48
N GLN A 134 7.31 12.54 -11.49
CA GLN A 134 6.46 13.57 -10.89
C GLN A 134 6.71 13.67 -9.39
N THR A 135 7.06 14.88 -8.95
CA THR A 135 7.24 15.21 -7.53
C THR A 135 5.92 15.60 -6.90
N LEU A 136 5.59 14.94 -5.79
CA LEU A 136 4.48 15.26 -4.90
C LEU A 136 5.06 15.89 -3.63
N VAL A 137 4.58 17.08 -3.27
CA VAL A 137 5.12 17.85 -2.14
C VAL A 137 4.12 17.81 -0.99
N PHE A 138 4.60 17.42 0.19
CA PHE A 138 3.85 17.36 1.43
C PHE A 138 4.36 18.42 2.39
N ARG A 139 3.43 19.15 3.00
CA ARG A 139 3.70 20.29 3.89
C ARG A 139 3.53 19.94 5.37
N GLU A 140 2.79 18.88 5.66
CA GLU A 140 2.56 18.43 7.02
C GLU A 140 3.83 17.84 7.65
N ASN A 141 3.94 17.93 8.98
CA ASN A 141 5.02 17.27 9.72
C ASN A 141 4.92 15.75 9.54
N PHE A 142 6.01 15.12 9.12
CA PHE A 142 6.06 13.69 8.84
C PHE A 142 6.68 12.85 9.97
N GLN A 143 7.06 13.44 11.10
CA GLN A 143 7.52 12.68 12.27
C GLN A 143 6.44 11.71 12.77
N GLY A 144 6.81 10.46 13.05
CA GLY A 144 5.85 9.43 13.45
C GLY A 144 4.97 8.94 12.30
N CYS A 145 5.21 9.39 11.07
CA CYS A 145 4.38 9.08 9.92
C CYS A 145 4.97 7.97 9.06
N TYR A 146 4.09 7.37 8.26
CA TYR A 146 4.47 6.50 7.16
C TYR A 146 3.79 6.98 5.87
N LEU A 147 4.42 6.66 4.74
CA LEU A 147 3.79 6.81 3.42
C LEU A 147 3.07 5.54 3.06
N GLN A 148 1.81 5.67 2.62
CA GLN A 148 1.11 4.62 1.88
C GLN A 148 1.08 4.99 0.40
N VAL A 149 1.80 4.24 -0.41
CA VAL A 149 1.94 4.48 -1.85
C VAL A 149 1.15 3.44 -2.61
N THR A 150 0.02 3.83 -3.20
CA THR A 150 -0.91 2.92 -3.87
C THR A 150 -0.94 3.18 -5.37
N VAL A 151 -0.79 2.12 -6.17
CA VAL A 151 -0.95 2.17 -7.62
C VAL A 151 -2.40 1.79 -7.96
N TRP A 152 -3.04 2.66 -8.73
CA TRP A 152 -4.41 2.47 -9.22
C TRP A 152 -4.42 2.47 -10.74
N GLY A 153 -5.22 1.59 -11.33
CA GLY A 153 -5.48 1.54 -12.75
C GLY A 153 -6.85 2.11 -13.11
N ASP A 154 -6.89 3.07 -14.03
CA ASP A 154 -8.13 3.60 -14.59
C ASP A 154 -8.42 3.00 -15.97
N HIS A 155 -9.56 2.32 -16.12
CA HIS A 155 -10.02 1.80 -17.43
C HIS A 155 -10.81 2.84 -18.24
N GLY A 156 -11.02 4.03 -17.68
CA GLY A 156 -11.79 5.11 -18.28
C GLY A 156 -13.29 4.85 -18.26
N ARG A 157 -14.01 5.43 -19.24
CA ARG A 157 -15.48 5.40 -19.32
C ARG A 157 -16.09 4.02 -19.60
N ILE A 158 -15.29 3.06 -20.06
CA ILE A 158 -15.80 1.78 -20.57
C ILE A 158 -16.20 0.85 -19.41
N GLU A 159 -15.56 0.97 -18.24
CA GLU A 159 -15.85 0.09 -17.10
C GLU A 159 -16.11 0.82 -15.78
N GLY A 160 -15.81 2.14 -15.69
CA GLY A 160 -16.05 2.94 -14.48
C GLY A 160 -15.32 2.46 -13.21
N LYS A 161 -14.50 1.40 -13.32
CA LYS A 161 -13.87 0.70 -12.20
C LYS A 161 -12.40 1.09 -12.12
N LYS A 162 -12.05 1.78 -11.03
CA LYS A 162 -10.67 1.89 -10.57
C LYS A 162 -10.22 0.51 -10.09
N VAL A 163 -9.08 0.06 -10.58
CA VAL A 163 -8.51 -1.24 -10.19
C VAL A 163 -7.31 -0.99 -9.30
N PHE A 164 -7.32 -1.56 -8.11
CA PHE A 164 -6.15 -1.60 -7.25
C PHE A 164 -5.05 -2.46 -7.91
N MET A 165 -3.84 -1.92 -8.01
CA MET A 165 -2.68 -2.55 -8.66
C MET A 165 -1.50 -2.77 -7.69
N GLY A 166 -1.71 -2.56 -6.40
CA GLY A 166 -0.71 -2.81 -5.37
C GLY A 166 -0.38 -1.59 -4.52
N VAL A 167 0.24 -1.84 -3.37
CA VAL A 167 0.61 -0.81 -2.41
C VAL A 167 1.94 -1.12 -1.73
N ALA A 168 2.69 -0.08 -1.42
CA ALA A 168 3.88 -0.11 -0.58
C ALA A 168 3.69 0.83 0.61
N GLN A 169 4.20 0.44 1.77
CA GLN A 169 4.23 1.27 2.97
C GLN A 169 5.67 1.56 3.37
N ILE A 170 5.97 2.79 3.77
CA ILE A 170 7.33 3.24 4.05
C ILE A 170 7.31 4.03 5.36
N ALA A 171 7.98 3.54 6.40
CA ALA A 171 8.13 4.29 7.64
C ALA A 171 9.17 5.38 7.46
N LEU A 172 8.75 6.63 7.64
CA LEU A 172 9.62 7.78 7.43
C LEU A 172 10.63 7.93 8.57
N ASP A 173 10.29 7.50 9.78
CA ASP A 173 11.21 7.51 10.94
C ASP A 173 12.40 6.55 10.78
N LEU A 174 12.33 5.59 9.84
CA LEU A 174 13.44 4.69 9.53
C LEU A 174 14.40 5.27 8.50
N LEU A 175 14.12 6.46 7.98
CA LEU A 175 14.90 7.13 6.94
C LEU A 175 15.53 8.41 7.50
N ASN A 176 16.82 8.62 7.23
CA ASN A 176 17.49 9.88 7.59
C ASN A 176 17.37 10.91 6.47
N LEU A 177 16.13 11.36 6.19
CA LEU A 177 15.83 12.26 5.08
C LEU A 177 16.41 13.68 5.25
N SER A 178 16.86 14.05 6.45
CA SER A 178 17.54 15.31 6.71
C SER A 178 18.97 15.35 6.16
N GLU A 179 19.61 14.19 6.02
CA GLU A 179 20.99 14.09 5.56
C GLU A 179 21.09 13.55 4.14
N VAL A 180 20.29 12.53 3.81
CA VAL A 180 20.41 11.79 2.55
C VAL A 180 19.05 11.48 1.95
N ASP A 181 18.92 11.73 0.65
CA ASP A 181 17.76 11.35 -0.15
C ASP A 181 17.62 9.81 -0.19
N ALA A 182 16.44 9.28 0.13
CA ALA A 182 16.17 7.85 0.05
C ALA A 182 15.61 7.50 -1.33
N ILE A 183 16.43 6.85 -2.16
CA ILE A 183 16.06 6.43 -3.52
C ILE A 183 16.08 4.91 -3.59
N GLY A 184 14.98 4.32 -4.05
CA GLY A 184 14.88 2.86 -4.10
C GLY A 184 13.70 2.33 -4.86
N TRP A 185 13.75 1.02 -5.14
CA TRP A 185 12.62 0.24 -5.59
C TRP A 185 11.87 -0.31 -4.38
N TYR A 186 10.55 -0.27 -4.44
CA TYR A 186 9.64 -0.75 -3.40
C TYR A 186 8.70 -1.77 -4.00
N LYS A 187 8.63 -2.96 -3.40
CA LYS A 187 7.71 -4.02 -3.84
C LYS A 187 6.28 -3.62 -3.54
N LEU A 188 5.38 -3.83 -4.50
CA LEU A 188 3.95 -3.59 -4.33
C LEU A 188 3.26 -4.90 -3.90
N PHE A 189 2.39 -4.84 -2.89
CA PHE A 189 1.66 -6.00 -2.39
C PHE A 189 0.15 -5.81 -2.46
N GLY A 190 -0.60 -6.91 -2.31
CA GLY A 190 -2.06 -6.87 -2.21
C GLY A 190 -2.53 -6.19 -0.92
N SER A 191 -3.73 -5.59 -0.94
CA SER A 191 -4.31 -4.94 0.25
C SER A 191 -4.52 -5.88 1.43
N THR A 192 -4.76 -7.18 1.17
CA THR A 192 -4.89 -8.25 2.17
C THR A 192 -3.57 -8.65 2.83
N HIS A 193 -2.45 -8.29 2.20
CA HIS A 193 -1.11 -8.62 2.69
C HIS A 193 -0.53 -7.50 3.53
N LEU A 194 -1.14 -6.32 3.51
CA LEU A 194 -0.85 -5.31 4.51
C LEU A 194 -1.29 -5.85 5.86
N VAL A 195 -0.50 -5.56 6.89
CA VAL A 195 -0.72 -6.00 8.26
C VAL A 195 -2.20 -5.82 8.60
N SER A 196 -2.94 -6.93 8.57
CA SER A 196 -4.36 -7.03 8.86
C SER A 196 -4.58 -8.36 9.56
N GLY A 197 -5.32 -8.30 10.67
CA GLY A 197 -5.72 -9.44 11.48
C GLY A 197 -6.88 -10.23 10.85
N THR A 198 -6.90 -11.50 11.25
CA THR A 198 -7.96 -12.53 11.24
C THR A 198 -8.89 -12.68 10.00
N PRO A 199 -9.05 -13.91 9.45
CA PRO A 199 -10.03 -14.19 8.41
C PRO A 199 -11.42 -14.32 9.04
N SER A 200 -12.35 -13.41 8.75
CA SER A 200 -13.76 -13.64 9.09
C SER A 200 -14.33 -14.72 8.19
N LEU A 201 -14.47 -15.93 8.73
CA LEU A 201 -15.33 -16.98 8.18
C LEU A 201 -16.79 -16.48 8.11
N ALA A 202 -17.48 -16.87 7.03
CA ALA A 202 -18.93 -16.87 6.83
C ALA A 202 -19.66 -15.56 6.44
N LEU A 203 -19.56 -15.18 5.17
CA LEU A 203 -20.69 -14.54 4.46
C LEU A 203 -21.63 -15.65 3.94
N SER A 204 -22.60 -16.03 4.75
CA SER A 204 -23.79 -16.73 4.23
C SER A 204 -24.85 -15.71 3.87
N ARG A 205 -25.05 -15.58 2.56
CA ARG A 205 -26.23 -15.05 1.86
C ARG A 205 -27.50 -15.05 2.72
N ARG A 206 -28.14 -13.88 2.86
CA ARG A 206 -29.58 -13.82 2.67
C ARG A 206 -29.99 -12.48 2.06
N SER A 207 -30.47 -12.62 0.83
CA SER A 207 -31.07 -11.61 -0.02
C SER A 207 -32.37 -11.04 0.55
N SER A 208 -32.56 -9.76 0.21
CA SER A 208 -33.78 -8.95 0.12
C SER A 208 -35.13 -9.67 0.04
N ALA A 209 -36.15 -9.08 0.67
CA ALA A 209 -37.52 -9.06 0.16
C ALA A 209 -38.21 -7.75 0.58
N ALA A 210 -38.90 -7.15 -0.39
CA ALA A 210 -39.60 -5.88 -0.34
C ALA A 210 -40.90 -5.91 0.48
N SER A 211 -41.35 -4.69 0.79
CA SER A 211 -42.67 -4.29 1.27
C SER A 211 -43.81 -4.70 0.33
N LEU A 212 -45.04 -4.81 0.88
CA LEU A 212 -46.41 -4.69 0.31
C LEU A 212 -47.36 -5.44 1.28
N ASP A 213 -48.61 -5.11 1.59
CA ASP A 213 -49.51 -3.98 1.36
C ASP A 213 -50.77 -4.22 2.25
N SER A 214 -51.48 -3.14 2.57
CA SER A 214 -52.94 -3.03 2.64
C SER A 214 -53.87 -3.63 3.73
N LEU A 215 -54.74 -2.70 4.16
CA LEU A 215 -56.21 -2.75 4.29
C LEU A 215 -56.89 -3.26 5.58
N LYS A 216 -57.62 -2.29 6.17
CA LYS A 216 -58.92 -2.35 6.86
C LYS A 216 -59.54 -3.73 7.12
N LEU A 217 -59.87 -3.98 8.38
CA LEU A 217 -61.26 -3.93 8.86
C LEU A 217 -61.29 -3.50 10.32
#